data_AF-A0A2E1TQ49-F1
#
_entry.id   AF-A0A2E1TQ49-F1
#
_cell.length_a   1.000
_cell.length_b   1.000
_cell.length_c   1.000
_cell.angle_alpha   90.00
_cell.angle_beta   90.00
_cell.angle_gamma   90.00
#
_symmetry.space_group_name_H-M   'P 1'
#
loop_
_entity.id
_entity.type
_entity.pdbx_description
1 polymer ?
#
loop_
_entity_poly.entity_id
_entity_poly.type
_entity_poly.pdbx_seq_one_letter_code
_entity_poly.pdbx_strand_id
1 'polypeptide(L)'
;MTLISRLFSKGTIGWWFAGPGLLMLIMWQIAPILIAGFMSVHRWKPIRDRFLGLEHYADLLGEWGPGVMFFTCLALLIGGVWLFNQPARALTEGFRRNLLGGLLLIAAAGSLWARNFLVDAIARFPELTEKREIRDFKRATFENWRGEESEQLLLVGGAAHQFLLHAGLLVALAGLILFLPWKRLTRWVNRVVGLAVLVLACSALALAWHRMIIAGNEDFLASLISTLFYSVGVVFIQ
;
A
#
# COMPACT_ATOMS: atom_id res chain seq x y z
N MET A 1 43.70 43.70 15.59
CA MET A 1 42.35 43.18 15.88
C MET A 1 42.50 41.75 16.36
N THR A 2 42.06 41.45 17.58
CA THR A 2 42.23 40.13 18.20
C THR A 2 41.29 39.11 17.56
N LEU A 3 41.70 37.84 17.49
CA LEU A 3 40.93 36.76 16.86
C LEU A 3 39.51 36.64 17.44
N ILE A 4 39.38 36.98 18.73
CA ILE A 4 38.13 37.02 19.50
C ILE A 4 37.15 38.07 18.96
N SER A 5 37.62 39.25 18.53
CA SER A 5 36.72 40.30 18.01
C SER A 5 36.15 39.99 16.63
N ARG A 6 36.80 39.08 15.87
CA ARG A 6 36.24 38.53 14.62
C ARG A 6 35.20 37.44 14.89
N LEU A 7 35.42 36.60 15.91
CA LEU A 7 34.48 35.52 16.30
C LEU A 7 33.13 36.06 16.81
N PHE A 8 33.13 37.18 17.53
CA PHE A 8 31.91 37.83 18.07
C PHE A 8 31.47 39.09 17.29
N SER A 9 31.81 39.17 16.00
CA SER A 9 31.31 40.26 15.16
C SER A 9 29.78 40.18 14.99
N LYS A 10 29.12 41.31 14.71
CA LYS A 10 27.66 41.35 14.46
C LYS A 10 27.21 40.38 13.35
N GLY A 11 28.09 40.08 12.38
CA GLY A 11 27.82 39.12 11.30
C GLY A 11 27.94 37.66 11.71
N THR A 12 28.75 37.33 12.73
CA THR A 12 28.98 35.93 13.17
C THR A 12 28.05 35.49 14.30
N ILE A 13 27.50 36.41 15.09
CA ILE A 13 26.54 36.09 16.17
C ILE A 13 25.29 35.39 15.63
N GLY A 14 24.78 35.81 14.46
CA GLY A 14 23.63 35.15 13.82
C GLY A 14 23.92 33.68 13.47
N TRP A 15 25.15 33.38 13.02
CA TRP A 15 25.59 32.01 12.74
C TRP A 15 25.80 31.18 14.00
N TRP A 16 26.17 31.78 15.14
CA TRP A 16 26.23 31.05 16.41
C TRP A 16 24.84 30.65 16.92
N PHE A 17 23.82 31.46 16.66
CA PHE A 17 22.43 31.13 17.00
C PHE A 17 21.79 30.14 16.03
N ALA A 18 22.00 30.31 14.73
CA ALA A 18 21.43 29.43 13.70
C ALA A 18 22.24 28.14 13.48
N GLY A 19 23.54 28.17 13.76
CA GLY A 19 24.51 27.10 13.49
C GLY A 19 24.14 25.77 14.12
N PRO A 20 23.79 25.69 15.42
CA PRO A 20 23.34 24.45 16.05
C PRO A 20 22.09 23.87 15.36
N GLY A 21 21.13 24.70 14.97
CA GLY A 21 19.93 24.27 14.24
C GLY A 21 20.24 23.77 12.84
N LEU A 22 21.14 24.46 12.12
CA LEU A 22 21.60 24.03 10.79
C LEU A 22 22.38 22.71 10.87
N LEU A 23 23.23 22.55 11.90
CA LEU A 23 23.99 21.34 12.15
C LEU A 23 23.07 20.16 12.48
N MET A 24 22.02 20.38 13.27
CA MET A 24 20.97 19.38 13.51
C MET A 24 20.26 19.00 12.20
N LEU A 25 19.87 19.97 11.38
CA LEU A 25 19.21 19.70 10.10
C LEU A 25 20.12 18.87 9.17
N ILE A 26 21.40 19.22 9.05
CA ILE A 26 22.34 18.47 8.19
C ILE A 26 22.57 17.06 8.74
N MET A 27 22.85 16.92 10.05
CA MET A 27 23.17 15.63 10.64
C MET A 27 21.97 14.68 10.68
N TRP A 28 20.77 15.17 10.95
CA TRP A 28 19.60 14.32 11.16
C TRP A 28 18.68 14.22 9.96
N GLN A 29 18.66 15.20 9.04
CA GLN A 29 17.81 15.13 7.85
C GLN A 29 18.63 14.73 6.62
N ILE A 30 19.77 15.39 6.38
CA ILE A 30 20.53 15.18 5.13
C ILE A 30 21.34 13.88 5.20
N ALA A 31 21.99 13.59 6.33
CA ALA A 31 22.82 12.38 6.43
C ALA A 31 22.05 11.08 6.19
N PRO A 32 20.84 10.85 6.75
CA PRO A 32 20.06 9.65 6.44
C PRO A 32 19.65 9.56 4.97
N ILE A 33 19.33 10.68 4.32
CA ILE A 33 19.01 10.71 2.88
C ILE A 33 20.22 10.29 2.06
N LEU A 34 21.42 10.82 2.38
CA LEU A 34 22.65 10.45 1.70
C LEU A 34 23.03 8.99 1.94
N ILE A 35 22.86 8.49 3.16
CA ILE A 35 23.10 7.08 3.51
C ILE A 35 22.12 6.17 2.76
N ALA A 36 20.84 6.56 2.68
CA ALA A 36 19.82 5.82 1.92
C ALA A 36 20.16 5.78 0.42
N GLY A 37 20.56 6.92 -0.16
CA GLY A 37 21.02 6.98 -1.56
C GLY A 37 22.32 6.21 -1.81
N PHE A 38 23.20 6.12 -0.82
CA PHE A 38 24.39 5.27 -0.91
C PHE A 38 24.03 3.78 -0.87
N MET A 39 23.14 3.38 0.05
CA MET A 39 22.63 2.02 0.18
C MET A 39 21.78 1.58 -1.02
N SER A 40 21.16 2.50 -1.75
CA SER A 40 20.36 2.14 -2.93
C SER A 40 21.20 1.70 -4.13
N VAL A 41 22.50 1.98 -4.12
CA VAL A 41 23.45 1.67 -5.21
C VAL A 41 24.45 0.56 -4.80
N HIS A 42 24.54 0.23 -3.50
CA HIS A 42 25.49 -0.73 -2.95
C HIS A 42 24.77 -1.85 -2.19
N ARG A 43 25.28 -3.09 -2.28
CA ARG A 43 24.78 -4.21 -1.48
C ARG A 43 25.18 -4.01 -0.02
N TRP A 44 24.21 -3.85 0.88
CA TRP A 44 24.49 -3.74 2.30
C TRP A 44 24.33 -5.10 3.00
N LYS A 45 25.45 -5.79 3.22
CA LYS A 45 25.62 -6.84 4.25
C LYS A 45 26.65 -6.33 5.28
N PRO A 46 26.82 -6.98 6.46
CA PRO A 46 27.83 -6.60 7.46
C PRO A 46 29.28 -6.51 6.94
N ILE A 47 29.53 -6.91 5.69
CA ILE A 47 30.80 -6.77 4.96
C ILE A 47 30.47 -6.01 3.65
N ARG A 48 31.14 -4.88 3.39
CA ARG A 48 30.95 -4.07 2.16
C ARG A 48 31.22 -4.95 0.94
N ASP A 49 30.22 -5.17 0.10
CA ASP A 49 30.37 -5.86 -1.18
C ASP A 49 30.38 -4.87 -2.36
N ARG A 50 30.66 -5.40 -3.55
CA ARG A 50 30.80 -4.75 -4.86
C ARG A 50 29.71 -3.71 -5.19
N PHE A 51 30.10 -2.62 -5.86
CA PHE A 51 29.20 -1.64 -6.46
C PHE A 51 28.29 -2.31 -7.50
N LEU A 52 26.97 -2.23 -7.31
CA LEU A 52 25.95 -2.86 -8.16
C LEU A 52 25.34 -1.85 -9.16
N GLY A 53 25.55 -0.55 -8.97
CA GLY A 53 25.02 0.48 -9.85
C GLY A 53 23.49 0.53 -9.82
N LEU A 54 22.84 0.42 -10.98
CA LEU A 54 21.39 0.51 -11.11
C LEU A 54 20.67 -0.84 -11.13
N GLU A 55 21.38 -1.95 -10.91
CA GLU A 55 20.78 -3.30 -10.93
C GLU A 55 19.63 -3.45 -9.94
N HIS A 56 19.70 -2.82 -8.75
CA HIS A 56 18.59 -2.81 -7.78
C HIS A 56 17.31 -2.16 -8.32
N TYR A 57 17.44 -1.14 -9.16
CA TYR A 57 16.30 -0.48 -9.78
C TYR A 57 15.76 -1.27 -10.96
N ALA A 58 16.65 -1.96 -11.70
CA ALA A 58 16.26 -2.88 -12.76
C ALA A 58 15.52 -4.11 -12.19
N ASP A 59 15.93 -4.65 -11.05
CA ASP A 59 15.21 -5.74 -10.37
C ASP A 59 13.86 -5.26 -9.79
N LEU A 60 13.79 -4.03 -9.28
CA LEU A 60 12.53 -3.43 -8.79
C LEU A 60 11.51 -3.14 -9.90
N LEU A 61 11.99 -2.76 -11.09
CA LEU A 61 11.17 -2.36 -12.23
C LEU A 61 11.07 -3.44 -13.31
N GLY A 62 11.84 -4.54 -13.19
CA GLY A 62 12.08 -5.52 -14.23
C GLY A 62 10.83 -6.29 -14.66
N GLU A 63 9.94 -6.56 -13.71
CA GLU A 63 8.54 -6.77 -14.00
C GLU A 63 7.83 -5.42 -13.82
N TRP A 64 7.46 -4.75 -14.90
CA TRP A 64 6.77 -3.44 -14.88
C TRP A 64 5.46 -3.44 -14.05
N GLY A 65 5.00 -4.59 -13.57
CA GLY A 65 3.79 -4.77 -12.78
C GLY A 65 3.91 -4.23 -11.34
N PRO A 66 4.67 -4.86 -10.43
CA PRO A 66 4.58 -4.55 -9.00
C PRO A 66 5.06 -3.14 -8.62
N GLY A 67 6.18 -2.67 -9.18
CA GLY A 67 6.72 -1.33 -8.91
C GLY A 67 5.81 -0.20 -9.38
N VAL A 68 5.28 -0.29 -10.61
CA VAL A 68 4.34 0.70 -11.13
C VAL A 68 3.02 0.67 -10.36
N MET A 69 2.54 -0.53 -10.00
CA MET A 69 1.35 -0.70 -9.17
C MET A 69 1.53 -0.04 -7.80
N PHE A 70 2.70 -0.19 -7.17
CA PHE A 70 3.03 0.45 -5.90
C PHE A 70 2.92 1.98 -5.98
N PHE A 71 3.59 2.62 -6.96
CA PHE A 71 3.52 4.07 -7.14
C PHE A 71 2.12 4.55 -7.54
N THR A 72 1.39 3.75 -8.32
CA THR A 72 -0.01 4.03 -8.66
C THR A 72 -0.89 4.04 -7.42
N CYS A 73 -0.72 3.07 -6.51
CA CYS A 73 -1.44 3.03 -5.24
C CYS A 73 -1.09 4.23 -4.35
N LEU A 74 0.18 4.64 -4.33
CA LEU A 74 0.61 5.83 -3.59
C LEU A 74 -0.04 7.12 -4.15
N ALA A 75 -0.09 7.26 -5.48
CA ALA A 75 -0.79 8.37 -6.13
C ALA A 75 -2.30 8.35 -5.82
N LEU A 76 -2.92 7.17 -5.80
CA LEU A 76 -4.32 7.00 -5.41
C LEU A 76 -4.58 7.32 -3.94
N LEU A 77 -3.64 7.05 -3.04
CA LEU A 77 -3.74 7.47 -1.63
C LEU A 77 -3.76 8.99 -1.51
N ILE A 78 -2.83 9.68 -2.20
CA ILE A 78 -2.79 11.15 -2.23
C ILE A 78 -4.10 11.69 -2.82
N GLY A 79 -4.56 11.12 -3.94
CA GLY A 79 -5.84 11.46 -4.57
C GLY A 79 -7.04 11.21 -3.66
N GLY A 80 -7.03 10.13 -2.88
CA GLY A 80 -8.06 9.76 -1.92
C GLY A 80 -8.14 10.74 -0.74
N VAL A 81 -7.00 11.13 -0.15
CA VAL A 81 -6.95 12.15 0.91
C VAL A 81 -7.42 13.50 0.38
N TRP A 82 -6.96 13.88 -0.81
CA TRP A 82 -7.39 15.09 -1.48
C TRP A 82 -8.92 15.08 -1.67
N LEU A 83 -9.46 13.99 -2.20
CA LEU A 83 -10.89 13.81 -2.47
C LEU A 83 -11.74 13.84 -1.19
N PHE A 84 -11.24 13.22 -0.11
CA PHE A 84 -11.90 13.21 1.20
C PHE A 84 -12.09 14.63 1.76
N ASN A 85 -11.13 15.52 1.50
CA ASN A 85 -11.14 16.90 1.98
C ASN A 85 -11.86 17.87 1.03
N GLN A 86 -12.29 17.44 -0.16
CA GLN A 86 -12.96 18.32 -1.12
C GLN A 86 -14.40 18.68 -0.67
N PRO A 87 -14.81 19.96 -0.78
CA PRO A 87 -16.17 20.35 -0.50
C PRO A 87 -17.14 19.69 -1.49
N ALA A 88 -18.37 19.44 -1.04
CA ALA A 88 -19.41 18.74 -1.81
C ALA A 88 -19.72 19.35 -3.20
N ARG A 89 -19.33 20.60 -3.45
CA ARG A 89 -19.54 21.30 -4.73
C ARG A 89 -18.31 21.31 -5.65
N ALA A 90 -17.15 20.85 -5.19
CA ALA A 90 -15.92 20.85 -5.98
C ALA A 90 -15.98 19.91 -7.19
N LEU A 91 -16.78 18.85 -7.11
CA LEU A 91 -16.92 17.86 -8.18
C LEU A 91 -18.32 17.86 -8.77
N THR A 92 -18.39 17.76 -10.09
CA THR A 92 -19.64 17.58 -10.83
C THR A 92 -20.39 16.34 -10.34
N GLU A 93 -21.72 16.41 -10.27
CA GLU A 93 -22.57 15.29 -9.85
C GLU A 93 -22.34 14.03 -10.68
N GLY A 94 -22.23 14.17 -12.01
CA GLY A 94 -21.94 13.05 -12.92
C GLY A 94 -20.61 12.37 -12.63
N PHE A 95 -19.54 13.14 -12.37
CA PHE A 95 -18.22 12.58 -12.06
C PHE A 95 -18.25 11.78 -10.75
N ARG A 96 -18.87 12.33 -9.69
CA ARG A 96 -18.99 11.64 -8.39
C ARG A 96 -19.76 10.33 -8.49
N ARG A 97 -20.85 10.35 -9.24
CA ARG A 97 -21.70 9.19 -9.46
C ARG A 97 -20.96 8.08 -10.22
N ASN A 98 -20.26 8.44 -11.29
CA ASN A 98 -19.47 7.49 -12.07
C ASN A 98 -18.32 6.92 -11.26
N LEU A 99 -17.66 7.74 -10.44
CA LEU A 99 -16.57 7.30 -9.56
C LEU A 99 -17.09 6.31 -8.50
N LEU A 100 -18.16 6.65 -7.78
CA LEU A 100 -18.77 5.76 -6.78
C LEU A 100 -19.27 4.45 -7.41
N GLY A 101 -19.96 4.54 -8.55
CA GLY A 101 -20.40 3.37 -9.31
C GLY A 101 -19.23 2.49 -9.76
N GLY A 102 -18.16 3.11 -10.27
CA GLY A 102 -16.93 2.39 -10.66
C GLY A 102 -16.29 1.66 -9.50
N LEU A 103 -16.17 2.28 -8.32
CA LEU A 103 -15.62 1.64 -7.13
C LEU A 103 -16.46 0.44 -6.68
N LEU A 104 -17.79 0.56 -6.73
CA LEU A 104 -18.69 -0.54 -6.41
C LEU A 104 -18.58 -1.70 -7.40
N LEU A 105 -18.39 -1.41 -8.69
CA LEU A 105 -18.16 -2.43 -9.71
C LEU A 105 -16.81 -3.12 -9.53
N ILE A 106 -15.76 -2.39 -9.16
CA ILE A 106 -14.46 -2.98 -8.82
C ILE A 106 -14.60 -3.90 -7.60
N ALA A 107 -15.31 -3.48 -6.56
CA ALA A 107 -15.59 -4.30 -5.38
C ALA A 107 -16.43 -5.55 -5.73
N ALA A 108 -17.39 -5.43 -6.64
CA ALA A 108 -18.16 -6.57 -7.15
C ALA A 108 -17.27 -7.56 -7.91
N ALA A 109 -16.39 -7.07 -8.77
CA ALA A 109 -15.42 -7.90 -9.49
C ALA A 109 -14.46 -8.62 -8.52
N GLY A 110 -13.96 -7.93 -7.50
CA GLY A 110 -13.15 -8.53 -6.44
C GLY A 110 -13.88 -9.62 -5.67
N SER A 111 -15.17 -9.42 -5.39
CA SER A 111 -16.03 -10.42 -4.74
C SER A 111 -16.23 -11.65 -5.62
N LEU A 112 -16.43 -11.48 -6.94
CA LEU A 112 -16.51 -12.61 -7.87
C LEU A 112 -15.19 -13.36 -8.01
N TRP A 113 -14.06 -12.64 -8.00
CA TRP A 113 -12.75 -13.26 -8.01
C TRP A 113 -12.52 -14.11 -6.76
N ALA A 114 -12.85 -13.59 -5.58
CA ALA A 114 -12.77 -14.33 -4.31
C ALA A 114 -13.67 -15.57 -4.32
N ARG A 115 -14.91 -15.46 -4.83
CA ARG A 115 -15.80 -16.61 -5.04
C ARG A 115 -15.12 -17.68 -5.89
N ASN A 116 -14.62 -17.31 -7.07
CA ASN A 116 -14.04 -18.28 -8.00
C ASN A 116 -12.81 -18.96 -7.39
N PHE A 117 -11.96 -18.20 -6.70
CA PHE A 117 -10.82 -18.75 -5.96
C PHE A 117 -11.26 -19.83 -4.95
N LEU A 118 -12.32 -19.59 -4.17
CA LEU A 118 -12.84 -20.57 -3.21
C LEU A 118 -13.45 -21.80 -3.90
N VAL A 119 -14.18 -21.60 -5.01
CA VAL A 119 -14.76 -22.71 -5.78
C VAL A 119 -13.66 -23.58 -6.39
N ASP A 120 -12.63 -22.96 -6.96
CA ASP A 120 -11.47 -23.65 -7.52
C ASP A 120 -10.70 -24.39 -6.41
N ALA A 121 -10.59 -23.80 -5.21
CA ALA A 121 -9.98 -24.45 -4.06
C ALA A 121 -10.76 -25.72 -3.64
N ILE A 122 -12.10 -25.66 -3.59
CA ILE A 122 -12.95 -26.82 -3.30
C ILE A 122 -12.76 -27.90 -4.37
N ALA A 123 -12.71 -27.53 -5.64
CA ALA A 123 -12.53 -28.47 -6.75
C ALA A 123 -11.14 -29.11 -6.75
N ARG A 124 -10.10 -28.38 -6.32
CA ARG A 124 -8.71 -28.85 -6.26
C ARG A 124 -8.44 -29.78 -5.08
N PHE A 125 -9.15 -29.62 -3.96
CA PHE A 125 -8.86 -30.37 -2.73
C PHE A 125 -8.84 -31.90 -2.91
N PRO A 126 -9.80 -32.54 -3.62
CA PRO A 126 -9.80 -33.98 -3.87
C PRO A 126 -8.65 -34.48 -4.75
N GLU A 127 -8.03 -33.60 -5.54
CA GLU A 127 -6.92 -33.95 -6.43
C GLU A 127 -5.56 -33.98 -5.71
N LEU A 128 -5.48 -33.38 -4.52
CA LEU A 128 -4.26 -33.32 -3.73
C LEU A 128 -3.95 -34.70 -3.14
N THR A 129 -2.83 -35.29 -3.55
CA THR A 129 -2.37 -36.61 -3.07
C THR A 129 -1.22 -36.51 -2.07
N GLU A 130 -0.42 -35.45 -2.13
CA GLU A 130 0.75 -35.28 -1.27
C GLU A 130 0.35 -34.72 0.10
N LYS A 131 0.78 -35.39 1.19
CA LYS A 131 0.49 -34.97 2.57
C LYS A 131 0.94 -33.54 2.89
N ARG A 132 2.03 -33.09 2.27
CA ARG A 132 2.55 -31.73 2.46
C ARG A 132 1.59 -30.71 1.84
N GLU A 133 1.19 -30.92 0.60
CA GLU A 133 0.28 -30.04 -0.13
C GLU A 133 -1.10 -29.97 0.54
N ILE A 134 -1.65 -31.12 0.98
CA ILE A 134 -2.92 -31.17 1.72
C ILE A 134 -2.83 -30.32 2.99
N ARG A 135 -1.74 -30.46 3.76
CA ARG A 135 -1.56 -29.69 5.00
C ARG A 135 -1.44 -28.19 4.73
N ASP A 136 -0.65 -27.82 3.72
CA ASP A 136 -0.41 -26.42 3.38
C ASP A 136 -1.69 -25.77 2.83
N PHE A 137 -2.47 -26.51 2.03
CA PHE A 137 -3.81 -26.11 1.59
C PHE A 137 -4.76 -25.89 2.77
N LYS A 138 -4.89 -26.87 3.68
CA LYS A 138 -5.77 -26.76 4.85
C LYS A 138 -5.46 -25.54 5.70
N ARG A 139 -4.17 -25.20 5.88
CA ARG A 139 -3.75 -24.01 6.61
C ARG A 139 -4.11 -22.69 5.93
N ALA A 140 -4.16 -22.69 4.61
CA ALA A 140 -4.47 -21.50 3.83
C ALA A 140 -5.98 -21.28 3.66
N THR A 141 -6.78 -22.36 3.63
CA THR A 141 -8.19 -22.30 3.22
C THR A 141 -9.17 -22.58 4.34
N PHE A 142 -8.83 -23.43 5.32
CA PHE A 142 -9.77 -23.81 6.38
C PHE A 142 -9.63 -22.89 7.59
N GLU A 143 -10.77 -22.58 8.21
CA GLU A 143 -10.82 -21.83 9.46
C GLU A 143 -10.19 -22.65 10.59
N ASN A 144 -10.52 -23.95 10.66
CA ASN A 144 -9.89 -24.90 11.56
C ASN A 144 -9.25 -26.04 10.77
N TRP A 145 -7.95 -25.92 10.49
CA TRP A 145 -7.20 -26.91 9.71
C TRP A 145 -7.12 -28.32 10.33
N ARG A 146 -7.45 -28.46 11.63
CA ARG A 146 -7.53 -29.76 12.33
C ARG A 146 -8.97 -30.29 12.48
N GLY A 147 -9.97 -29.53 12.03
CA GLY A 147 -11.37 -29.92 12.08
C GLY A 147 -11.73 -31.00 11.06
N GLU A 148 -13.01 -31.40 11.05
CA GLU A 148 -13.53 -32.35 10.07
C GLU A 148 -13.52 -31.73 8.66
N GLU A 149 -12.93 -32.44 7.69
CA GLU A 149 -12.71 -31.90 6.34
C GLU A 149 -14.02 -31.60 5.61
N SER A 150 -15.03 -32.46 5.78
CA SER A 150 -16.37 -32.32 5.21
C SER A 150 -17.04 -31.01 5.66
N GLU A 151 -16.98 -30.71 6.95
CA GLU A 151 -17.53 -29.49 7.55
C GLU A 151 -16.78 -28.24 7.08
N GLN A 152 -15.45 -28.28 7.06
CA GLN A 152 -14.65 -27.15 6.60
C GLN A 152 -14.89 -26.85 5.11
N LEU A 153 -15.03 -27.87 4.27
CA LEU A 153 -15.38 -27.69 2.85
C LEU A 153 -16.78 -27.09 2.67
N LEU A 154 -17.75 -27.47 3.52
CA LEU A 154 -19.08 -26.87 3.51
C LEU A 154 -19.04 -25.38 3.91
N LEU A 155 -18.24 -25.02 4.92
CA LEU A 155 -18.05 -23.62 5.31
C LEU A 155 -17.42 -22.79 4.19
N VAL A 156 -16.39 -23.32 3.52
CA VAL A 156 -15.75 -22.68 2.36
C VAL A 156 -16.74 -22.51 1.21
N GLY A 157 -17.59 -23.52 0.95
CA GLY A 157 -18.67 -23.43 -0.04
C GLY A 157 -19.72 -22.38 0.32
N GLY A 158 -20.07 -22.27 1.61
CA GLY A 158 -20.95 -21.23 2.14
C GLY A 158 -20.36 -19.83 1.95
N ALA A 159 -19.08 -19.65 2.25
CA ALA A 159 -18.37 -18.39 2.02
C ALA A 159 -18.35 -18.02 0.53
N ALA A 160 -18.10 -18.97 -0.37
CA ALA A 160 -18.16 -18.73 -1.81
C ALA A 160 -19.55 -18.24 -2.25
N HIS A 161 -20.63 -18.83 -1.71
CA HIS A 161 -21.98 -18.35 -1.99
C HIS A 161 -22.24 -16.94 -1.46
N GLN A 162 -21.74 -16.59 -0.26
CA GLN A 162 -21.83 -15.23 0.28
C GLN A 162 -21.13 -14.21 -0.62
N PHE A 163 -19.93 -14.51 -1.12
CA PHE A 163 -19.23 -13.64 -2.07
C PHE A 163 -20.00 -13.41 -3.37
N LEU A 164 -20.72 -14.43 -3.88
CA LEU A 164 -21.61 -14.27 -5.02
C LEU A 164 -22.77 -13.30 -4.72
N LEU A 165 -23.40 -13.43 -3.56
CA LEU A 165 -24.47 -12.52 -3.13
C LEU A 165 -23.95 -11.09 -2.96
N HIS A 166 -22.78 -10.91 -2.35
CA HIS A 166 -22.14 -9.61 -2.23
C HIS A 166 -21.86 -8.98 -3.59
N ALA A 167 -21.34 -9.74 -4.56
CA ALA A 167 -21.14 -9.25 -5.91
C ALA A 167 -22.45 -8.78 -6.55
N GLY A 168 -23.52 -9.58 -6.46
CA GLY A 168 -24.85 -9.21 -6.98
C GLY A 168 -25.41 -7.93 -6.35
N LEU A 169 -25.32 -7.81 -5.01
CA LEU A 169 -25.76 -6.63 -4.28
C LEU A 169 -24.96 -5.38 -4.66
N LEU A 170 -23.65 -5.50 -4.83
CA LEU A 170 -22.78 -4.40 -5.23
C LEU A 170 -23.07 -3.94 -6.65
N VAL A 171 -23.34 -4.84 -7.59
CA VAL A 171 -23.75 -4.50 -8.96
C VAL A 171 -25.12 -3.81 -8.96
N ALA A 172 -26.08 -4.33 -8.20
CA ALA A 172 -27.40 -3.72 -8.08
C ALA A 172 -27.30 -2.31 -7.48
N LEU A 173 -26.51 -2.13 -6.43
CA LEU A 173 -26.25 -0.84 -5.81
C LEU A 173 -25.55 0.14 -6.76
N ALA A 174 -24.56 -0.33 -7.52
CA ALA A 174 -23.89 0.46 -8.54
C ALA A 174 -24.88 0.92 -9.63
N GLY A 175 -25.76 0.03 -10.10
CA GLY A 175 -26.84 0.37 -11.02
C GLY A 175 -27.77 1.44 -10.47
N LEU A 176 -28.26 1.26 -9.24
CA LEU A 176 -29.11 2.25 -8.58
C LEU A 176 -28.42 3.62 -8.46
N ILE A 177 -27.13 3.64 -8.11
CA ILE A 177 -26.37 4.89 -8.01
C ILE A 177 -26.21 5.55 -9.38
N LEU A 178 -25.91 4.80 -10.44
CA LEU A 178 -25.69 5.33 -11.78
C LEU A 178 -26.98 5.84 -12.45
N PHE A 179 -28.11 5.18 -12.21
CA PHE A 179 -29.36 5.45 -12.93
C PHE A 179 -30.41 6.29 -12.17
N LEU A 180 -30.38 6.36 -10.83
CA LEU A 180 -31.31 7.23 -10.09
C LEU A 180 -30.84 8.70 -10.03
N PRO A 181 -31.77 9.67 -9.92
CA PRO A 181 -31.43 11.08 -9.67
C PRO A 181 -31.21 11.36 -8.17
N TRP A 182 -29.95 11.60 -7.77
CA TRP A 182 -29.54 11.80 -6.37
C TRP A 182 -29.45 13.28 -5.96
N LYS A 183 -30.57 14.02 -6.01
CA LYS A 183 -30.57 15.48 -5.72
C LYS A 183 -30.25 15.89 -4.26
N ARG A 184 -30.34 14.97 -3.28
CA ARG A 184 -30.25 15.31 -1.83
C ARG A 184 -29.01 14.77 -1.09
N LEU A 185 -28.24 13.84 -1.67
CA LEU A 185 -27.19 13.13 -0.92
C LEU A 185 -25.79 13.72 -1.08
N THR A 186 -25.69 14.90 -1.70
CA THR A 186 -24.44 15.50 -2.19
C THR A 186 -23.44 15.87 -1.10
N ARG A 187 -23.86 16.04 0.17
CA ARG A 187 -22.98 16.54 1.24
C ARG A 187 -21.90 15.57 1.71
N TRP A 188 -22.16 14.26 1.67
CA TRP A 188 -21.24 13.25 2.23
C TRP A 188 -20.56 12.37 1.18
N VAL A 189 -21.03 12.42 -0.08
CA VAL A 189 -20.54 11.54 -1.14
C VAL A 189 -19.03 11.65 -1.34
N ASN A 190 -18.45 12.84 -1.33
CA ASN A 190 -16.99 13.00 -1.52
C ASN A 190 -16.18 12.34 -0.41
N ARG A 191 -16.65 12.42 0.84
CA ARG A 191 -15.99 11.78 1.98
C ARG A 191 -16.08 10.26 1.90
N VAL A 192 -17.26 9.74 1.53
CA VAL A 192 -17.45 8.29 1.36
C VAL A 192 -16.61 7.75 0.21
N VAL A 193 -16.62 8.43 -0.94
CA VAL A 193 -15.81 8.04 -2.10
C VAL A 193 -14.32 8.16 -1.81
N GLY A 194 -13.88 9.26 -1.19
CA GLY A 194 -12.49 9.44 -0.77
C GLY A 194 -12.04 8.36 0.19
N LEU A 195 -12.85 8.02 1.20
CA LEU A 195 -12.58 6.94 2.14
C LEU A 195 -12.51 5.57 1.42
N ALA A 196 -13.42 5.30 0.49
CA ALA A 196 -13.40 4.06 -0.28
C ALA A 196 -12.14 3.93 -1.15
N VAL A 197 -11.73 5.01 -1.82
CA VAL A 197 -10.46 5.07 -2.57
C VAL A 197 -9.28 4.82 -1.64
N LEU A 198 -9.26 5.45 -0.46
CA LEU A 198 -8.18 5.26 0.53
C LEU A 198 -8.07 3.81 0.98
N VAL A 199 -9.19 3.18 1.35
CA VAL A 199 -9.20 1.78 1.80
C VAL A 199 -8.72 0.86 0.67
N LEU A 200 -9.25 1.02 -0.54
CA LEU A 200 -8.87 0.21 -1.69
C LEU A 200 -7.39 0.41 -2.08
N ALA A 201 -6.91 1.65 -2.04
CA ALA A 201 -5.52 1.97 -2.34
C ALA A 201 -4.57 1.40 -1.27
N CYS A 202 -4.93 1.47 0.02
CA CYS A 202 -4.17 0.83 1.10
C CYS A 202 -4.07 -0.69 0.90
N SER A 203 -5.20 -1.35 0.62
CA SER A 203 -5.22 -2.80 0.38
C SER A 203 -4.41 -3.18 -0.86
N ALA A 204 -4.56 -2.44 -1.96
CA ALA A 204 -3.80 -2.66 -3.19
C ALA A 204 -2.30 -2.39 -2.99
N LEU A 205 -1.93 -1.39 -2.20
CA LEU A 205 -0.54 -1.08 -1.84
C LEU A 205 0.11 -2.24 -1.08
N ALA A 206 -0.60 -2.81 -0.10
CA ALA A 206 -0.12 -3.96 0.65
C ALA A 206 0.13 -5.18 -0.25
N LEU A 207 -0.78 -5.45 -1.19
CA LEU A 207 -0.63 -6.52 -2.18
C LEU A 207 0.53 -6.25 -3.15
N ALA A 208 0.65 -5.02 -3.64
CA ALA A 208 1.75 -4.61 -4.54
C ALA A 208 3.10 -4.76 -3.85
N TRP A 209 3.19 -4.36 -2.57
CA TRP A 209 4.38 -4.54 -1.76
C TRP A 209 4.76 -6.02 -1.59
N HIS A 210 3.78 -6.87 -1.25
CA HIS A 210 4.01 -8.31 -1.11
C HIS A 210 4.51 -8.94 -2.43
N ARG A 211 3.91 -8.56 -3.57
CA ARG A 211 4.37 -9.00 -4.90
C ARG A 211 5.79 -8.51 -5.23
N MET A 212 6.12 -7.29 -4.82
CA MET A 212 7.45 -6.73 -5.02
C MET A 212 8.52 -7.47 -4.21
N ILE A 213 8.21 -7.92 -2.99
CA ILE A 213 9.11 -8.78 -2.21
C ILE A 213 9.35 -10.13 -2.90
N ILE A 214 8.30 -10.74 -3.48
CA ILE A 214 8.41 -12.05 -4.14
C ILE A 214 9.19 -11.96 -5.46
N ALA A 215 8.92 -10.91 -6.25
CA ALA A 215 9.54 -10.75 -7.58
C ALA A 215 10.92 -10.09 -7.52
N GLY A 216 11.18 -9.27 -6.49
CA GLY A 216 12.41 -8.49 -6.35
C GLY A 216 13.38 -9.08 -5.32
N ASN A 217 14.39 -8.29 -4.99
CA ASN A 217 15.38 -8.65 -3.98
C ASN A 217 14.84 -8.38 -2.56
N GLU A 218 14.45 -9.44 -1.86
CA GLU A 218 13.89 -9.41 -0.51
C GLU A 218 14.77 -8.63 0.49
N ASP A 219 16.08 -8.90 0.50
CA ASP A 219 17.04 -8.25 1.41
C ASP A 219 17.03 -6.72 1.22
N PHE A 220 17.03 -6.28 -0.04
CA PHE A 220 17.02 -4.87 -0.40
C PHE A 220 15.69 -4.20 0.00
N LEU A 221 14.56 -4.81 -0.33
CA LEU A 221 13.22 -4.28 0.00
C LEU A 221 12.94 -4.25 1.50
N ALA A 222 13.38 -5.26 2.25
CA ALA A 222 13.30 -5.28 3.71
C ALA A 222 14.17 -4.20 4.34
N SER A 223 15.37 -3.96 3.79
CA SER A 223 16.23 -2.86 4.23
C SER A 223 15.61 -1.49 3.96
N LEU A 224 14.83 -1.34 2.88
CA LEU A 224 14.17 -0.09 2.52
C LEU A 224 13.15 0.33 3.57
N ILE A 225 12.30 -0.60 4.05
CA ILE A 225 11.36 -0.34 5.16
C ILE A 225 12.12 0.13 6.40
N SER A 226 13.19 -0.58 6.75
CA SER A 226 13.98 -0.28 7.94
C SER A 226 14.61 1.12 7.84
N THR A 227 15.20 1.44 6.70
CA THR A 227 15.80 2.76 6.44
C THR A 227 14.74 3.87 6.46
N LEU A 228 13.55 3.63 5.92
CA LEU A 228 12.45 4.60 5.93
C LEU A 228 11.92 4.80 7.36
N PHE A 229 11.79 3.72 8.14
CA PHE A 229 11.43 3.79 9.56
C PHE A 229 12.47 4.57 10.37
N TYR A 230 13.76 4.34 10.18
CA TYR A 230 14.81 5.06 10.90
C TYR A 230 14.97 6.51 10.45
N SER A 231 14.77 6.80 9.15
CA SER A 231 14.89 8.17 8.64
C SER A 231 13.68 9.04 8.96
N VAL A 232 12.46 8.49 8.98
CA VAL A 232 11.22 9.23 9.26
C VAL A 232 10.78 9.06 10.71
N GLY A 233 10.70 7.83 11.21
CA GLY A 233 10.09 7.51 12.51
C GLY A 233 10.88 8.00 13.71
N VAL A 234 12.22 7.97 13.66
CA VAL A 234 13.06 8.43 14.79
C VAL A 234 12.95 9.95 14.98
N VAL A 235 12.69 10.71 13.92
CA VAL A 235 12.59 12.18 13.98
C VAL A 235 11.29 12.65 14.64
N PHE A 236 10.20 11.87 14.56
CA PHE A 236 8.88 12.27 15.11
C PHE A 236 8.57 11.70 16.50
N ILE A 237 9.38 10.77 17.01
CA ILE A 237 9.17 10.12 18.32
C ILE A 237 9.97 10.81 19.45
N GLN A 238 10.82 11.78 19.12
CA GLN A 238 11.56 12.61 20.07
C GLN A 238 10.88 13.96 20.27
#